data_AF-A0A1M7MLF5-F1
#
_entry.id   AF-A0A1M7MLF5-F1
#
_cell.length_a   1.000
_cell.length_b   1.000
_cell.length_c   1.000
_cell.angle_alpha   90.00
_cell.angle_beta   90.00
_cell.angle_gamma   90.00
#
_symmetry.space_group_name_H-M   'P 1'
#
loop_
_entity.id
_entity.type
_entity.pdbx_description
1 polymer ?
#
loop_
_entity_poly.entity_id
_entity_poly.type
_entity_poly.pdbx_seq_one_letter_code
_entity_poly.pdbx_strand_id
1 'polypeptide(L)' 'MNLFFYRNRKKIGAFSILLLLSGAILAFLNWGIEPEETIAGFLVGLGFGILLLSFNLKKE' A
#
# COMPACT_ATOMS: atom_id res chain seq x y z
N MET A 1 0.26 21.02 -3.58
CA MET A 1 0.73 19.69 -3.06
C MET A 1 2.24 19.57 -3.22
N ASN A 2 3.01 18.97 -2.28
CA ASN A 2 4.49 19.01 -2.34
C ASN A 2 5.04 18.36 -3.63
N LEU A 3 5.84 19.12 -4.40
CA LEU A 3 6.40 18.77 -5.71
C LEU A 3 7.11 17.40 -5.70
N PHE A 4 7.70 17.04 -4.56
CA PHE A 4 8.36 15.75 -4.34
C PHE A 4 7.40 14.57 -4.54
N PHE A 5 6.19 14.63 -3.98
CA PHE A 5 5.21 13.55 -4.09
C PHE A 5 4.70 13.41 -5.51
N TYR A 6 4.43 14.53 -6.19
CA TYR A 6 3.99 14.51 -7.59
C TYR A 6 5.06 13.91 -8.51
N ARG A 7 6.34 14.31 -8.36
CA ARG A 7 7.45 13.77 -9.16
C ARG A 7 7.64 12.27 -8.96
N ASN A 8 7.40 11.78 -7.74
CA ASN A 8 7.55 10.37 -7.38
C ASN A 8 6.24 9.57 -7.42
N ARG A 9 5.11 10.15 -7.89
CA ARG A 9 3.78 9.52 -7.82
C ARG A 9 3.72 8.10 -8.38
N LYS A 10 4.45 7.83 -9.47
CA LYS A 10 4.55 6.49 -10.08
C LYS A 10 5.26 5.48 -9.18
N LYS A 11 6.33 5.92 -8.50
CA LYS A 11 7.08 5.09 -7.53
C LYS A 11 6.24 4.84 -6.27
N ILE A 12 5.52 5.85 -5.80
CA ILE A 12 4.59 5.75 -4.67
C ILE A 12 3.48 4.75 -5.00
N GLY A 13 2.88 4.86 -6.20
CA GLY A 13 1.90 3.90 -6.71
C GLY A 13 2.46 2.47 -6.78
N ALA A 14 3.65 2.28 -7.37
CA ALA A 14 4.28 0.97 -7.42
C ALA A 14 4.55 0.39 -6.00
N PHE A 15 5.03 1.21 -5.07
CA PHE A 15 5.25 0.80 -3.68
C PHE A 15 3.94 0.39 -2.99
N SER A 16 2.85 1.13 -3.20
CA SER A 16 1.54 0.76 -2.65
C SER A 16 1.00 -0.56 -3.19
N ILE A 17 1.21 -0.85 -4.49
CA ILE A 17 0.85 -2.14 -5.08
C ILE A 17 1.68 -3.27 -4.47
N LEU A 18 2.98 -3.06 -4.24
CA LEU A 18 3.82 -4.06 -3.57
C LEU A 18 3.35 -4.36 -2.15
N LEU A 19 2.94 -3.35 -1.37
CA LEU A 19 2.37 -3.54 -0.03
C LEU A 19 1.05 -4.33 -0.05
N LEU A 20 0.19 -4.03 -1.03
CA LEU A 20 -1.07 -4.77 -1.21
C LEU A 20 -0.80 -6.25 -1.52
N LEU A 21 0.12 -6.53 -2.45
CA LEU A 21 0.46 -7.90 -2.82
C LEU A 21 1.13 -8.64 -1.67
N SER A 22 2.06 -8.02 -0.93
CA SER A 22 2.72 -8.66 0.20
C SER A 22 1.75 -8.95 1.34
N GLY A 23 0.86 -8.01 1.67
CA GLY A 23 -0.19 -8.20 2.66
C GLY A 23 -1.17 -9.30 2.24
N ALA A 24 -1.61 -9.32 0.98
CA ALA A 24 -2.51 -10.35 0.46
C ALA A 24 -1.87 -11.76 0.49
N ILE A 25 -0.59 -11.86 0.13
CA ILE A 25 0.16 -13.13 0.19
C ILE A 25 0.32 -13.58 1.64
N LEU A 26 0.66 -12.68 2.57
CA LEU A 26 0.79 -13.01 3.99
C LEU A 26 -0.53 -13.46 4.60
N ALA A 27 -1.64 -12.79 4.27
CA ALA A 27 -2.98 -13.18 4.73
C ALA A 27 -3.38 -14.54 4.18
N PHE A 28 -3.05 -14.82 2.92
CA PHE A 28 -3.32 -16.13 2.31
C PHE A 28 -2.53 -17.27 2.97
N LEU A 29 -1.27 -17.04 3.33
CA LEU A 29 -0.40 -18.05 3.94
C LEU A 29 -0.64 -18.24 5.44
N ASN A 30 -1.06 -17.20 6.16
CA ASN A 30 -1.16 -17.19 7.63
C ASN A 30 -2.57 -16.87 8.12
N TRP A 31 -3.60 -17.27 7.37
CA TRP A 31 -4.99 -17.05 7.77
C TRP A 31 -5.30 -17.71 9.12
N GLY A 32 -5.81 -16.95 10.08
CA GLY A 32 -6.11 -17.42 11.43
C GLY A 32 -4.91 -17.55 12.36
N ILE A 33 -3.72 -17.10 11.93
CA ILE A 33 -2.50 -17.10 12.76
C ILE A 33 -2.18 -15.66 13.18
N GLU A 34 -2.22 -15.42 14.49
CA GLU A 34 -1.80 -14.16 15.09
C GLU A 34 -0.33 -14.23 15.54
N PRO A 35 0.49 -13.17 15.29
CA PRO A 35 0.10 -11.82 14.84
C PRO A 35 0.15 -11.62 13.31
N GLU A 36 0.48 -12.64 12.53
CA GLU A 36 0.76 -12.55 11.09
C GLU A 36 -0.44 -12.03 10.29
N GLU A 37 -1.65 -12.49 10.60
CA GLU A 37 -2.88 -12.00 9.97
C GLU A 37 -3.11 -10.50 10.23
N THR A 38 -2.81 -10.03 11.44
CA THR A 38 -2.90 -8.61 11.78
C THR A 38 -1.88 -7.78 10.99
N ILE A 39 -0.64 -8.27 10.88
CA ILE A 39 0.40 -7.63 10.08
C ILE A 39 0.00 -7.60 8.60
N ALA A 40 -0.56 -8.70 8.09
CA ALA A 40 -1.07 -8.79 6.72
C ALA A 40 -2.18 -7.76 6.46
N GLY A 41 -3.18 -7.69 7.35
CA GLY A 41 -4.25 -6.69 7.29
C GLY A 41 -3.73 -5.25 7.33
N PHE A 42 -2.76 -4.96 8.19
CA PHE A 42 -2.10 -3.66 8.25
C PHE A 42 -1.40 -3.30 6.94
N LEU A 43 -0.64 -4.24 6.33
CA LEU A 43 0.05 -4.02 5.06
C LEU A 43 -0.93 -3.74 3.92
N VAL A 44 -2.03 -4.49 3.84
CA VAL A 44 -3.10 -4.25 2.85
C VAL A 44 -3.73 -2.88 3.07
N GLY A 45 -4.12 -2.54 4.30
CA GLY A 45 -4.74 -1.26 4.62
C GLY A 45 -3.84 -0.06 4.33
N LEU A 46 -2.55 -0.15 4.72
CA LEU A 46 -1.56 0.88 4.44
C LEU A 46 -1.29 1.02 2.94
N GLY A 47 -1.12 -0.10 2.24
CA GLY A 47 -0.96 -0.14 0.78
C GLY A 47 -2.13 0.52 0.07
N PHE A 48 -3.37 0.18 0.46
CA PHE A 48 -4.57 0.78 -0.11
C PHE A 48 -4.65 2.30 0.14
N GLY A 49 -4.36 2.74 1.36
CA GLY A 49 -4.34 4.17 1.70
C GLY A 49 -3.33 4.96 0.87
N ILE A 50 -2.10 4.44 0.72
CA ILE A 50 -1.06 5.08 -0.10
C ILE A 50 -1.46 5.09 -1.59
N LEU A 51 -2.09 4.02 -2.08
CA LEU A 51 -2.56 3.94 -3.46
C LEU A 51 -3.59 5.05 -3.76
N LEU A 52 -4.58 5.22 -2.89
CA LEU A 52 -5.59 6.28 -3.01
C LEU A 52 -4.96 7.68 -3.02
N LEU A 53 -3.98 7.92 -2.15
CA LEU A 53 -3.23 9.18 -2.15
C LEU A 53 -2.50 9.36 -3.49
N SER A 54 -1.84 8.31 -3.99
CA SER A 54 -1.07 8.36 -5.24
C SER A 54 -1.94 8.72 -6.47
N PHE A 55 -3.20 8.28 -6.50
CA PHE A 55 -4.14 8.59 -7.58
C PHE A 55 -4.75 9.99 -7.46
N ASN A 56 -4.91 10.49 -6.24
CA ASN A 56 -5.37 11.86 -6.00
C ASN A 56 -4.28 12.92 -6.23
N LEU A 57 -3.01 12.52 -6.47
CA LEU A 57 -1.93 13.45 -6.79
C LEU A 57 -2.09 14.08 -8.20
N LYS A 58 -2.94 15.12 -8.32
CA LYS A 58 -3.06 15.95 -9.54
C LYS A 58 -1.88 16.93 -9.67
N LYS A 59 -1.47 17.20 -10.91
CA LYS A 59 -0.56 18.31 -11.23
C LYS A 59 -1.43 19.57 -11.23
N GLU A 60 -1.15 20.50 -10.31
CA GLU A 60 -1.58 21.90 -10.46
C GLU A 60 -0.74 22.56 -11.57
#